data_AF-A0A0R1GGT1-F1
#
_entry.id   AF-A0A0R1GGT1-F1
#
_cell.length_a   1.000
_cell.length_b   1.000
_cell.length_c   1.000
_cell.angle_alpha   90.00
_cell.angle_beta   90.00
_cell.angle_gamma   90.00
#
_symmetry.space_group_name_H-M   'P 1'
#
loop_
_entity.id
_entity.type
_entity.pdbx_description
1 polymer ?
#
loop_
_entity_poly.entity_id
_entity_poly.type
_entity_poly.pdbx_seq_one_letter_code
_entity_poly.pdbx_strand_id
1 'polypeptide(L)'
;MKKTVIKELREALTRLGTSKDQATGKVTLALSISDKRHRAKTSFIRATSFDQAWKTVTETLAPAPQESWVRIETVNSLQRRPLVDLQQDLKVMTRMNFWRRGVSFDPELKTALLEMEINGHEFFHPGKDHQVGKNASDMWIDFKAIADYLQERDGQDVPDLAASQYIWSFTTTGIFTDGQQIWPLATREDGTTGVRLLQNPKQEIQSYLTAGEAYLARQIDDDGKFVYGYFPAMQRVLTNYNSVRHFSSIYALMEAIAATGNVADIEKARTALQWGIGPLSIK
;
A
#
# COMPACT_ATOMS: atom_id res chain seq x y z
N MET A 1 -11.12 -16.24 -10.77
CA MET A 1 -12.03 -15.84 -9.69
C MET A 1 -13.46 -16.17 -10.10
N LYS A 2 -14.35 -16.55 -9.18
CA LYS A 2 -15.73 -16.92 -9.55
C LYS A 2 -16.49 -15.72 -10.14
N LYS A 3 -17.32 -15.98 -11.17
CA LYS A 3 -18.14 -14.93 -11.83
C LYS A 3 -19.06 -14.18 -10.86
N THR A 4 -19.59 -14.87 -9.84
CA THR A 4 -20.43 -14.27 -8.79
C THR A 4 -19.67 -13.21 -8.00
N VAL A 5 -18.43 -13.51 -7.61
CA VAL A 5 -17.56 -12.60 -6.86
C VAL A 5 -17.19 -11.39 -7.72
N ILE A 6 -16.85 -11.60 -9.00
CA ILE A 6 -16.60 -10.48 -9.92
C ILE A 6 -17.85 -9.60 -10.07
N LYS A 7 -19.05 -10.18 -10.09
CA LYS A 7 -20.31 -9.41 -10.11
C LYS A 7 -20.48 -8.58 -8.84
N GLU A 8 -20.24 -9.16 -7.66
CA GLU A 8 -20.30 -8.45 -6.37
C GLU A 8 -19.28 -7.30 -6.29
N LEU A 9 -18.06 -7.50 -6.81
CA LEU A 9 -17.05 -6.44 -6.93
C LEU A 9 -17.54 -5.29 -7.82
N ARG A 10 -18.20 -5.59 -8.94
CA ARG A 10 -18.79 -4.57 -9.83
C ARG A 10 -19.83 -3.74 -9.09
N GLU A 11 -20.74 -4.41 -8.40
CA GLU A 11 -21.83 -3.78 -7.65
C GLU A 11 -21.29 -2.92 -6.51
N ALA A 12 -20.29 -3.42 -5.78
CA ALA A 12 -19.62 -2.68 -4.72
C ALA A 12 -18.93 -1.42 -5.24
N LEU A 13 -18.17 -1.51 -6.34
CA LEU A 13 -17.51 -0.35 -6.94
C LEU A 13 -18.52 0.65 -7.51
N THR A 14 -19.57 0.18 -8.18
CA THR A 14 -20.60 1.05 -8.77
C THR A 14 -21.31 1.89 -7.71
N ARG A 15 -21.54 1.34 -6.51
CA ARG A 15 -22.11 2.08 -5.37
C ARG A 15 -21.24 3.26 -4.92
N LEU A 16 -19.94 3.24 -5.20
CA LEU A 16 -19.04 4.35 -4.90
C LEU A 16 -19.00 5.43 -5.99
N GLY A 17 -19.63 5.17 -7.14
CA GLY A 17 -19.66 6.05 -8.31
C GLY A 17 -18.71 5.61 -9.43
N THR A 18 -19.16 5.80 -10.68
CA THR A 18 -18.46 5.41 -11.91
C THR A 18 -17.99 6.65 -12.69
N SER A 19 -17.25 7.52 -12.00
CA SER A 19 -16.82 8.82 -12.53
C SER A 19 -16.24 8.72 -13.93
N LYS A 20 -16.69 9.63 -14.78
CA LYS A 20 -16.20 9.83 -16.14
C LYS A 20 -15.42 11.13 -16.17
N ASP A 21 -14.20 11.08 -16.69
CA ASP A 21 -13.41 12.27 -16.98
C ASP A 21 -14.21 13.16 -17.94
N GLN A 22 -14.54 14.38 -17.52
CA GLN A 22 -15.35 15.29 -18.31
C GLN A 22 -14.61 15.81 -19.55
N ALA A 23 -13.29 15.97 -19.47
CA ALA A 23 -12.49 16.51 -20.56
C ALA A 23 -12.30 15.48 -21.67
N THR A 24 -12.05 14.22 -21.33
CA THR A 24 -11.79 13.17 -22.33
C THR A 24 -12.99 12.28 -22.61
N GLY A 25 -14.03 12.33 -21.77
CA GLY A 25 -15.16 11.41 -21.83
C GLY A 25 -14.75 9.95 -21.60
N LYS A 26 -13.69 9.69 -20.83
CA LYS A 26 -13.18 8.33 -20.56
C LYS A 26 -13.40 7.95 -19.10
N VAL A 27 -13.54 6.66 -18.83
CA VAL A 27 -13.49 6.06 -17.49
C VAL A 27 -12.13 5.39 -17.34
N THR A 28 -11.49 5.52 -16.19
CA THR A 28 -10.24 4.80 -15.88
C THR A 28 -10.38 4.07 -14.57
N LEU A 29 -10.09 2.77 -14.61
CA LEU A 29 -10.02 1.89 -13.45
C LEU A 29 -8.57 1.48 -13.23
N ALA A 30 -8.10 1.53 -11.99
CA ALA A 30 -6.87 0.86 -11.58
C ALA A 30 -7.23 -0.47 -10.92
N LEU A 31 -6.57 -1.54 -11.34
CA LEU A 31 -6.76 -2.90 -10.84
C LEU A 31 -5.43 -3.42 -10.30
N SER A 32 -5.35 -3.67 -9.00
CA SER A 32 -4.18 -4.27 -8.35
C SER A 32 -4.51 -5.66 -7.83
N ILE A 33 -3.69 -6.66 -8.19
CA ILE A 33 -3.87 -8.07 -7.79
C ILE A 33 -2.59 -8.58 -7.13
N SER A 34 -2.70 -9.16 -5.94
CA SER A 34 -1.58 -9.78 -5.20
C SER A 34 -1.93 -11.20 -4.76
N ASP A 35 -0.91 -12.07 -4.76
CA ASP A 35 -0.95 -13.43 -4.23
C ASP A 35 -0.59 -13.49 -2.73
N LYS A 36 -0.53 -12.33 -2.06
CA LYS A 36 -0.14 -12.15 -0.64
C LYS A 36 1.35 -12.36 -0.35
N ARG A 37 2.13 -12.80 -1.33
CA ARG A 37 3.58 -13.04 -1.18
C ARG A 37 4.39 -11.98 -1.91
N HIS A 38 3.88 -11.53 -3.04
CA HIS A 38 4.51 -10.53 -3.88
C HIS A 38 3.70 -9.23 -3.86
N ARG A 39 4.39 -8.13 -4.21
CA ARG A 39 3.75 -6.83 -4.47
C ARG A 39 2.63 -7.02 -5.49
N ALA A 40 1.57 -6.24 -5.33
CA ALA A 40 0.45 -6.31 -6.26
C ALA A 40 0.90 -5.88 -7.65
N LYS A 41 0.47 -6.63 -8.67
CA LYS A 41 0.56 -6.18 -10.06
C LYS A 41 -0.60 -5.22 -10.31
N THR A 42 -0.30 -3.99 -10.67
CA THR A 42 -1.28 -2.94 -10.96
C THR A 42 -1.41 -2.73 -12.47
N SER A 43 -2.63 -2.56 -12.96
CA SER A 43 -2.91 -2.15 -14.34
C SER A 43 -3.92 -1.00 -14.38
N PHE A 44 -3.75 -0.10 -15.33
CA PHE A 44 -4.70 0.98 -15.61
C PHE A 44 -5.52 0.63 -16.85
N ILE A 45 -6.84 0.61 -16.69
CA ILE A 45 -7.81 0.24 -17.72
C ILE A 45 -8.62 1.48 -18.05
N ARG A 46 -8.39 2.04 -19.24
CA ARG A 46 -9.03 3.27 -19.72
C ARG A 46 -9.95 2.96 -20.90
N ALA A 47 -11.22 3.33 -20.80
CA ALA A 47 -12.23 3.05 -21.82
C ALA A 47 -13.25 4.19 -21.96
N THR A 48 -14.12 4.12 -22.97
CA THR A 48 -15.15 5.16 -23.23
C THR A 48 -16.37 5.07 -22.30
N SER A 49 -16.54 3.93 -21.62
CA SER A 49 -17.58 3.70 -20.63
C SER A 49 -17.09 2.77 -19.52
N PHE A 50 -17.78 2.82 -18.37
CA PHE A 50 -17.51 1.92 -17.26
C PHE A 50 -17.66 0.45 -17.66
N ASP A 51 -18.68 0.12 -18.46
CA ASP A 51 -18.93 -1.25 -18.91
C ASP A 51 -17.81 -1.81 -19.79
N GLN A 52 -17.23 -0.98 -20.65
CA GLN A 52 -16.07 -1.38 -21.45
C GLN A 52 -14.83 -1.59 -20.57
N ALA A 53 -14.56 -0.69 -19.62
CA ALA A 53 -13.46 -0.87 -18.68
C ALA A 53 -13.67 -2.14 -17.82
N TRP A 54 -14.90 -2.37 -17.37
CA TRP A 54 -15.24 -3.51 -16.53
C TRP A 54 -15.13 -4.85 -17.27
N LYS A 55 -15.33 -4.86 -18.58
CA LYS A 55 -15.08 -6.05 -19.41
C LYS A 55 -13.62 -6.51 -19.26
N THR A 56 -12.66 -5.59 -19.39
CA THR A 56 -11.24 -5.89 -19.22
C THR A 56 -10.90 -6.30 -17.77
N VAL A 57 -11.52 -5.67 -16.76
CA VAL A 57 -11.41 -6.11 -15.35
C VAL A 57 -11.87 -7.56 -15.20
N THR A 58 -13.01 -7.91 -15.78
CA THR A 58 -13.58 -9.26 -15.72
C THR A 58 -12.66 -10.29 -16.38
N GLU A 59 -12.13 -9.97 -17.57
CA GLU A 59 -11.17 -10.83 -18.29
C GLU A 59 -9.89 -11.04 -17.47
N THR A 60 -9.41 -10.00 -16.79
CA THR A 60 -8.21 -10.06 -15.95
C THR A 60 -8.43 -10.85 -14.65
N LEU A 61 -9.61 -10.73 -14.02
CA LEU A 61 -9.94 -11.43 -12.78
C LEU A 61 -10.41 -12.88 -12.98
N ALA A 62 -10.92 -13.22 -14.17
CA ALA A 62 -11.39 -14.57 -14.47
C ALA A 62 -10.34 -15.66 -14.14
N PRO A 63 -9.05 -15.53 -14.51
CA PRO A 63 -8.01 -16.50 -14.14
C PRO A 63 -7.44 -16.34 -12.72
N ALA A 64 -7.68 -15.22 -12.02
CA ALA A 64 -7.06 -14.97 -10.71
C ALA A 64 -7.55 -15.96 -9.63
N PRO A 65 -6.70 -16.46 -8.73
CA PRO A 65 -7.13 -17.28 -7.60
C PRO A 65 -8.20 -16.59 -6.73
N GLN A 66 -9.11 -17.35 -6.13
CA GLN A 66 -10.25 -16.80 -5.39
C GLN A 66 -9.80 -16.05 -4.13
N GLU A 67 -8.70 -16.50 -3.54
CA GLU A 67 -8.05 -15.98 -2.36
C GLU A 67 -7.12 -14.79 -2.65
N SER A 68 -6.96 -14.37 -3.91
CA SER A 68 -6.10 -13.24 -4.26
C SER A 68 -6.58 -11.97 -3.57
N TRP A 69 -5.64 -11.14 -3.13
CA TRP A 69 -5.93 -9.79 -2.72
C TRP A 69 -6.17 -8.93 -3.96
N VAL A 70 -7.34 -8.30 -4.03
CA VAL A 70 -7.72 -7.48 -5.18
C VAL A 70 -8.16 -6.11 -4.69
N ARG A 71 -7.58 -5.06 -5.27
CA ARG A 71 -7.99 -3.67 -5.11
C ARG A 71 -8.44 -3.13 -6.45
N ILE A 72 -9.61 -2.50 -6.50
CA ILE A 72 -10.17 -1.90 -7.72
C ILE A 72 -10.56 -0.47 -7.40
N GLU A 73 -10.06 0.47 -8.18
CA GLU A 73 -10.22 1.90 -7.94
C GLU A 73 -10.67 2.63 -9.19
N THR A 74 -11.63 3.52 -9.05
CA THR A 74 -11.99 4.50 -10.09
C THR A 74 -11.10 5.72 -9.94
N VAL A 75 -10.45 6.13 -11.03
CA VAL A 75 -9.69 7.39 -11.11
C VAL A 75 -10.66 8.56 -11.15
N ASN A 76 -10.48 9.50 -10.23
CA ASN A 76 -11.30 10.69 -10.04
C ASN A 76 -10.46 11.96 -10.10
N SER A 77 -11.12 13.11 -10.30
CA SER A 77 -10.50 14.44 -10.20
C SER A 77 -9.16 14.55 -10.94
N LEU A 78 -9.12 14.05 -12.18
CA LEU A 78 -7.93 14.12 -13.03
C LEU A 78 -7.63 15.58 -13.37
N GLN A 79 -6.43 16.03 -13.03
CA GLN A 79 -6.00 17.41 -13.20
C GLN A 79 -4.66 17.44 -13.92
N ARG A 80 -4.62 18.12 -15.08
CA ARG A 80 -3.37 18.47 -15.74
C ARG A 80 -2.74 19.64 -14.98
N ARG A 81 -1.49 19.50 -14.55
CA ARG A 81 -0.69 20.57 -13.94
C ARG A 81 0.76 20.53 -14.41
N PRO A 82 1.48 21.65 -14.41
CA PRO A 82 2.90 21.69 -14.71
C PRO A 82 3.70 20.70 -13.84
N LEU A 83 4.70 20.02 -14.42
CA LEU A 83 5.61 19.15 -13.66
C LEU A 83 6.35 19.93 -12.57
N VAL A 84 6.75 21.17 -12.87
CA VAL A 84 7.45 22.06 -11.93
C VAL A 84 6.64 22.32 -10.65
N ASP A 85 5.30 22.36 -10.73
CA ASP A 85 4.47 22.57 -9.55
C ASP A 85 4.48 21.35 -8.63
N LEU A 86 4.47 20.13 -9.20
CA LEU A 86 4.64 18.90 -8.42
C LEU A 86 6.02 18.88 -7.74
N GLN A 87 7.07 19.23 -8.48
CA GLN A 87 8.42 19.33 -7.91
C GLN A 87 8.48 20.35 -6.77
N GLN A 88 7.80 21.49 -6.91
CA GLN A 88 7.74 22.50 -5.87
C GLN A 88 6.96 22.02 -4.63
N ASP A 89 5.82 21.33 -4.82
CA ASP A 89 5.07 20.71 -3.73
C ASP A 89 5.96 19.74 -2.94
N LEU A 90 6.66 18.84 -3.64
CA LEU A 90 7.57 17.86 -3.04
C LEU A 90 8.71 18.50 -2.24
N LYS A 91 9.18 19.68 -2.66
CA LYS A 91 10.22 20.40 -1.94
C LYS A 91 9.76 20.93 -0.59
N VAL A 92 8.54 21.47 -0.53
CA VAL A 92 8.04 22.21 0.65
C VAL A 92 7.28 21.32 1.65
N MET A 93 7.03 20.06 1.31
CA MET A 93 6.40 19.11 2.23
C MET A 93 7.24 18.90 3.51
N THR A 94 6.58 18.62 4.63
CA THR A 94 7.26 18.35 5.92
C THR A 94 7.48 16.85 6.16
N ARG A 95 6.75 16.00 5.42
CA ARG A 95 6.84 14.55 5.48
C ARG A 95 7.59 14.03 4.27
N MET A 96 8.56 13.15 4.50
CA MET A 96 9.18 12.34 3.45
C MET A 96 8.33 11.11 3.13
N ASN A 97 8.45 10.60 1.91
CA ASN A 97 7.79 9.37 1.44
C ASN A 97 6.28 9.33 1.74
N PHE A 98 5.59 10.46 1.54
CA PHE A 98 4.18 10.61 1.89
C PHE A 98 3.44 11.46 0.85
N TRP A 99 3.35 10.97 -0.39
CA TRP A 99 2.53 11.60 -1.42
C TRP A 99 1.11 11.00 -1.40
N ARG A 100 0.06 11.81 -1.58
CA ARG A 100 -1.35 11.36 -1.36
C ARG A 100 -2.22 11.36 -2.63
N ARG A 101 -1.59 11.35 -3.80
CA ARG A 101 -2.29 11.39 -5.09
C ARG A 101 -1.65 10.41 -6.08
N GLY A 102 -2.41 9.97 -7.07
CA GLY A 102 -1.82 9.34 -8.25
C GLY A 102 -1.18 10.38 -9.17
N VAL A 103 -0.24 9.94 -9.99
CA VAL A 103 0.48 10.77 -10.98
C VAL A 103 0.66 9.98 -12.27
N SER A 104 0.46 10.65 -13.41
CA SER A 104 0.88 10.19 -14.73
C SER A 104 1.66 11.28 -15.43
N PHE A 105 2.63 10.90 -16.26
CA PHE A 105 3.46 11.80 -17.07
C PHE A 105 2.94 11.93 -18.51
N ASP A 106 1.81 11.31 -18.83
CA ASP A 106 1.12 11.40 -20.12
C ASP A 106 -0.41 11.52 -19.96
N PRO A 107 -1.12 12.15 -20.93
CA PRO A 107 -2.57 12.40 -20.87
C PRO A 107 -3.43 11.13 -20.97
N GLU A 108 -2.87 10.05 -21.52
CA GLU A 108 -3.59 8.81 -21.75
C GLU A 108 -3.46 7.84 -20.56
N LEU A 109 -2.78 8.26 -19.49
CA LEU A 109 -2.54 7.49 -18.26
C LEU A 109 -1.76 6.18 -18.51
N LYS A 110 -0.90 6.15 -19.53
CA LYS A 110 -0.03 5.01 -19.81
C LYS A 110 1.11 4.88 -18.78
N THR A 111 1.55 6.01 -18.24
CA THR A 111 2.61 6.13 -17.22
C THR A 111 2.01 6.36 -15.83
N ALA A 112 0.73 6.03 -15.64
CA ALA A 112 0.05 6.27 -14.39
C ALA A 112 0.60 5.39 -13.27
N LEU A 113 0.74 6.01 -12.10
CA LEU A 113 1.10 5.40 -10.83
C LEU A 113 0.06 5.79 -9.78
N LEU A 114 -0.35 4.82 -8.97
CA LEU A 114 -1.13 5.04 -7.76
C LEU A 114 -0.25 5.63 -6.66
N GLU A 115 -0.89 6.31 -5.69
CA GLU A 115 -0.26 6.69 -4.41
C GLU A 115 0.54 5.52 -3.80
N MET A 116 -0.04 4.32 -3.79
CA MET A 116 0.56 3.13 -3.19
C MET A 116 1.80 2.66 -3.94
N GLU A 117 1.86 2.84 -5.27
CA GLU A 117 3.06 2.52 -6.07
C GLU A 117 4.15 3.54 -5.77
N ILE A 118 3.81 4.84 -5.80
CA ILE A 118 4.74 5.95 -5.52
C ILE A 118 5.41 5.78 -4.16
N ASN A 119 4.62 5.68 -3.10
CA ASN A 119 5.15 5.58 -1.74
C ASN A 119 5.76 4.19 -1.45
N GLY A 120 5.18 3.13 -2.02
CA GLY A 120 5.61 1.76 -1.79
C GLY A 120 6.95 1.41 -2.45
N HIS A 121 7.33 2.14 -3.50
CA HIS A 121 8.63 2.04 -4.17
C HIS A 121 9.57 3.20 -3.80
N GLU A 122 9.14 4.15 -2.98
CA GLU A 122 9.92 5.32 -2.59
C GLU A 122 10.35 6.18 -3.79
N PHE A 123 9.56 6.28 -4.86
CA PHE A 123 9.95 7.03 -6.07
C PHE A 123 10.20 8.53 -5.84
N PHE A 124 9.69 9.07 -4.73
CA PHE A 124 10.00 10.42 -4.28
C PHE A 124 10.91 10.34 -3.06
N HIS A 125 12.17 10.75 -3.22
CA HIS A 125 13.19 10.67 -2.18
C HIS A 125 13.37 12.00 -1.47
N PRO A 126 13.60 12.00 -0.14
CA PRO A 126 13.98 13.21 0.56
C PRO A 126 15.32 13.76 0.07
N GLY A 127 15.47 15.08 0.17
CA GLY A 127 16.75 15.75 -0.02
C GLY A 127 17.77 15.27 1.01
N LYS A 128 19.06 15.35 0.66
CA LYS A 128 20.17 14.80 1.48
C LYS A 128 20.24 15.40 2.88
N ASP A 129 19.82 16.66 3.03
CA ASP A 129 19.87 17.41 4.29
C ASP A 129 18.54 17.37 5.06
N HIS A 130 17.56 16.57 4.60
CA HIS A 130 16.28 16.46 5.29
C HIS A 130 16.44 15.82 6.67
N GLN A 131 15.84 16.44 7.67
CA GLN A 131 15.72 15.95 9.03
C GLN A 131 14.25 15.97 9.44
N VAL A 132 13.70 14.79 9.71
CA VAL A 132 12.30 14.59 10.11
C VAL A 132 11.93 15.52 11.27
N GLY A 133 10.87 16.31 11.08
CA GLY A 133 10.35 17.24 12.08
C GLY A 133 11.16 18.53 12.28
N LYS A 134 12.24 18.75 11.50
CA LYS A 134 13.08 19.96 11.62
C LYS A 134 13.04 20.87 10.41
N ASN A 135 12.97 20.32 9.21
CA ASN A 135 12.95 21.10 7.96
C ASN A 135 12.00 20.48 6.93
N ALA A 136 11.82 21.20 5.82
CA ALA A 136 11.11 20.68 4.66
C ALA A 136 11.86 19.46 4.08
N SER A 137 11.14 18.64 3.33
CA SER A 137 11.61 17.36 2.81
C SER A 137 12.56 17.51 1.63
N ASP A 138 12.47 18.63 0.90
CA ASP A 138 13.25 18.89 -0.32
C ASP A 138 13.24 17.68 -1.26
N MET A 139 12.05 17.05 -1.42
CA MET A 139 11.96 15.78 -2.14
C MET A 139 12.16 15.99 -3.64
N TRP A 140 12.75 14.99 -4.28
CA TRP A 140 12.94 14.93 -5.72
C TRP A 140 12.37 13.63 -6.28
N ILE A 141 12.09 13.63 -7.59
CA ILE A 141 11.48 12.50 -8.30
C ILE A 141 12.57 11.64 -8.93
N ASP A 142 12.62 10.35 -8.59
CA ASP A 142 13.47 9.39 -9.29
C ASP A 142 12.81 8.91 -10.58
N PHE A 143 12.94 9.72 -11.63
CA PHE A 143 12.41 9.41 -12.95
C PHE A 143 12.98 8.10 -13.51
N LYS A 144 14.23 7.75 -13.18
CA LYS A 144 14.84 6.52 -13.66
C LYS A 144 14.18 5.31 -12.99
N ALA A 145 14.02 5.34 -11.66
CA ALA A 145 13.35 4.26 -10.93
C ALA A 145 11.90 4.07 -11.38
N ILE A 146 11.19 5.18 -11.65
CA ILE A 146 9.84 5.12 -12.22
C ILE A 146 9.86 4.48 -13.60
N ALA A 147 10.78 4.89 -14.48
CA ALA A 147 10.85 4.35 -15.83
C ALA A 147 11.20 2.85 -15.83
N ASP A 148 12.17 2.42 -15.02
CA ASP A 148 12.53 1.01 -14.85
C ASP A 148 11.30 0.20 -14.38
N TYR A 149 10.56 0.73 -13.40
CA TYR A 149 9.35 0.08 -12.88
C TYR A 149 8.23 -0.02 -13.93
N LEU A 150 7.94 1.06 -14.64
CA LEU A 150 6.91 1.06 -15.69
C LEU A 150 7.27 0.10 -16.83
N GLN A 151 8.55 0.03 -17.20
CA GLN A 151 9.05 -0.92 -18.19
C GLN A 151 8.83 -2.37 -17.74
N GLU A 152 9.11 -2.68 -16.47
CA GLU A 152 8.86 -4.00 -15.87
C GLU A 152 7.36 -4.33 -15.79
N ARG A 153 6.54 -3.35 -15.35
CA ARG A 153 5.10 -3.53 -15.13
C ARG A 153 4.32 -3.73 -16.43
N ASP A 154 4.61 -2.89 -17.42
CA ASP A 154 3.78 -2.73 -18.63
C ASP A 154 4.45 -3.32 -19.89
N GLY A 155 5.76 -3.57 -19.87
CA GLY A 155 6.49 -4.17 -20.99
C GLY A 155 6.59 -3.28 -22.23
N GLN A 156 6.40 -1.96 -22.08
CA GLN A 156 6.43 -0.97 -23.16
C GLN A 156 7.53 0.05 -22.93
N ASP A 157 8.05 0.61 -24.02
CA ASP A 157 9.01 1.72 -23.96
C ASP A 157 8.43 2.89 -23.18
N VAL A 158 9.16 3.32 -22.14
CA VAL A 158 8.77 4.45 -21.31
C VAL A 158 9.40 5.72 -21.88
N PRO A 159 8.62 6.79 -22.14
CA PRO A 159 9.18 8.04 -22.62
C PRO A 159 10.10 8.69 -21.58
N ASP A 160 10.89 9.68 -21.99
CA ASP A 160 11.65 10.50 -21.05
C ASP A 160 10.71 11.31 -20.14
N LEU A 161 10.46 10.78 -18.95
CA LEU A 161 9.55 11.35 -17.97
C LEU A 161 10.03 12.70 -17.44
N ALA A 162 11.36 12.94 -17.41
CA ALA A 162 11.94 14.19 -16.95
C ALA A 162 11.74 15.32 -17.97
N ALA A 163 11.53 14.99 -19.25
CA ALA A 163 11.21 15.94 -20.31
C ALA A 163 9.72 16.34 -20.33
N SER A 164 8.85 15.72 -19.53
CA SER A 164 7.43 16.05 -19.49
C SER A 164 7.18 17.47 -18.97
N GLN A 165 6.49 18.29 -19.75
CA GLN A 165 6.08 19.63 -19.32
C GLN A 165 4.94 19.59 -18.28
N TYR A 166 4.05 18.59 -18.39
CA TYR A 166 2.86 18.44 -17.57
C TYR A 166 2.79 17.05 -16.96
N ILE A 167 2.11 16.98 -15.83
CA ILE A 167 1.66 15.74 -15.21
C ILE A 167 0.14 15.76 -15.05
N TRP A 168 -0.44 14.58 -14.95
CA TRP A 168 -1.84 14.36 -14.66
C TRP A 168 -1.95 13.77 -13.27
N SER A 169 -2.36 14.59 -12.30
CA SER A 169 -2.56 14.16 -10.92
C SER A 169 -4.03 13.83 -10.67
N PHE A 170 -4.29 12.76 -9.92
CA PHE A 170 -5.64 12.27 -9.69
C PHE A 170 -5.81 11.74 -8.27
N THR A 171 -7.07 11.63 -7.85
CA THR A 171 -7.46 10.88 -6.65
C THR A 171 -8.16 9.59 -7.07
N THR A 172 -8.40 8.70 -6.13
CA THR A 172 -9.12 7.45 -6.38
C THR A 172 -10.20 7.22 -5.34
N THR A 173 -11.22 6.47 -5.76
CA THR A 173 -12.18 5.85 -4.84
C THR A 173 -12.26 4.39 -5.23
N GLY A 174 -12.26 3.48 -4.26
CA GLY A 174 -12.30 2.06 -4.62
C GLY A 174 -12.63 1.12 -3.49
N ILE A 175 -12.48 -0.15 -3.83
CA ILE A 175 -12.77 -1.30 -3.00
C ILE A 175 -11.55 -2.20 -2.88
N PHE A 176 -11.49 -2.96 -1.80
CA PHE A 176 -10.53 -4.02 -1.58
C PHE A 176 -11.25 -5.33 -1.21
N THR A 177 -10.72 -6.47 -1.65
CA THR A 177 -11.12 -7.79 -1.17
C THR A 177 -9.89 -8.63 -0.88
N ASP A 178 -9.98 -9.44 0.17
CA ASP A 178 -8.99 -10.46 0.54
C ASP A 178 -9.35 -11.86 0.02
N GLY A 179 -10.41 -11.95 -0.78
CA GLY A 179 -11.02 -13.18 -1.28
C GLY A 179 -12.21 -13.69 -0.45
N GLN A 180 -12.44 -13.13 0.75
CA GLN A 180 -13.55 -13.51 1.64
C GLN A 180 -14.62 -12.43 1.73
N GLN A 181 -14.21 -11.18 1.87
CA GLN A 181 -15.12 -10.04 2.00
C GLN A 181 -14.65 -8.87 1.14
N ILE A 182 -15.59 -7.98 0.82
CA ILE A 182 -15.35 -6.75 0.04
C ILE A 182 -15.54 -5.55 0.95
N TRP A 183 -14.57 -4.63 0.93
CA TRP A 183 -14.60 -3.40 1.72
C TRP A 183 -14.49 -2.17 0.82
N PRO A 184 -15.34 -1.15 1.02
CA PRO A 184 -15.05 0.18 0.50
C PRO A 184 -13.85 0.77 1.24
N LEU A 185 -13.04 1.52 0.51
CA LEU A 185 -11.89 2.24 1.06
C LEU A 185 -12.30 3.67 1.40
N ALA A 186 -11.80 4.20 2.51
CA ALA A 186 -12.11 5.56 2.92
C ALA A 186 -11.56 6.58 1.92
N THR A 187 -12.29 7.68 1.75
CA THR A 187 -11.93 8.81 0.88
C THR A 187 -11.76 10.11 1.65
N ARG A 188 -11.73 10.03 2.99
CA ARG A 188 -11.65 11.20 3.88
C ARG A 188 -10.24 11.76 3.89
N GLU A 189 -10.13 13.09 3.89
CA GLU A 189 -8.87 13.82 4.00
C GLU A 189 -8.41 13.97 5.47
N ASP A 190 -8.54 12.90 6.26
CA ASP A 190 -8.15 12.83 7.68
C ASP A 190 -6.95 11.87 7.89
N GLY A 191 -6.28 11.51 6.79
CA GLY A 191 -5.20 10.52 6.76
C GLY A 191 -5.66 9.08 6.53
N THR A 192 -6.97 8.81 6.58
CA THR A 192 -7.51 7.44 6.38
C THR A 192 -7.74 7.07 4.91
N THR A 193 -7.50 7.98 3.95
CA THR A 193 -7.72 7.69 2.53
C THR A 193 -7.06 6.38 2.10
N GLY A 194 -7.79 5.52 1.40
CA GLY A 194 -7.29 4.23 0.93
C GLY A 194 -7.25 3.12 1.99
N VAL A 195 -7.76 3.35 3.19
CA VAL A 195 -7.82 2.38 4.31
C VAL A 195 -9.24 1.83 4.48
N ARG A 196 -9.36 0.54 4.83
CA ARG A 196 -10.62 -0.06 5.29
C ARG A 196 -10.97 0.50 6.66
N LEU A 197 -12.18 1.03 6.81
CA LEU A 197 -12.71 1.44 8.12
C LEU A 197 -13.33 0.25 8.86
N LEU A 198 -13.17 0.23 10.18
CA LEU A 198 -13.85 -0.73 11.04
C LEU A 198 -15.36 -0.44 11.06
N GLN A 199 -16.17 -1.48 10.97
CA GLN A 199 -17.62 -1.40 11.01
C GLN A 199 -18.16 -1.70 12.42
N ASN A 200 -17.56 -2.68 13.09
CA ASN A 200 -17.84 -3.04 14.48
C ASN A 200 -16.52 -3.23 15.24
N PRO A 201 -15.88 -2.13 15.70
CA PRO A 201 -14.58 -2.19 16.34
C PRO A 201 -14.51 -3.20 17.49
N LYS A 202 -15.54 -3.30 18.34
CA LYS A 202 -15.53 -4.23 19.48
C LYS A 202 -15.41 -5.70 19.04
N GLN A 203 -16.11 -6.08 17.98
CA GLN A 203 -16.09 -7.44 17.46
C GLN A 203 -14.82 -7.71 16.65
N GLU A 204 -14.42 -6.75 15.79
CA GLU A 204 -13.26 -6.89 14.92
C GLU A 204 -11.93 -6.87 15.69
N ILE A 205 -11.84 -6.12 16.80
CA ILE A 205 -10.64 -6.09 17.64
C ILE A 205 -10.31 -7.47 18.21
N GLN A 206 -11.32 -8.30 18.53
CA GLN A 206 -11.07 -9.64 19.07
C GLN A 206 -10.35 -10.53 18.06
N SER A 207 -10.80 -10.53 16.79
CA SER A 207 -10.10 -11.28 15.74
C SER A 207 -8.71 -10.67 15.42
N TYR A 208 -8.54 -9.36 15.56
CA TYR A 208 -7.22 -8.73 15.43
C TYR A 208 -6.27 -9.02 16.58
N LEU A 209 -6.78 -9.28 17.78
CA LEU A 209 -5.94 -9.69 18.91
C LEU A 209 -5.29 -11.04 18.62
N THR A 210 -6.09 -12.03 18.20
CA THR A 210 -5.58 -13.35 17.78
C THR A 210 -4.63 -13.24 16.60
N ALA A 211 -4.97 -12.44 15.58
CA ALA A 211 -4.09 -12.25 14.43
C ALA A 211 -2.78 -11.53 14.79
N GLY A 212 -2.85 -10.55 15.68
CA GLY A 212 -1.73 -9.76 16.17
C GLY A 212 -0.77 -10.57 17.03
N GLU A 213 -1.29 -11.40 17.94
CA GLU A 213 -0.50 -12.37 18.70
C GLU A 213 0.26 -13.30 17.75
N ALA A 214 -0.46 -13.96 16.85
CA ALA A 214 0.15 -14.90 15.92
C ALA A 214 1.19 -14.22 15.01
N TYR A 215 0.97 -12.95 14.62
CA TYR A 215 1.94 -12.17 13.87
C TYR A 215 3.20 -11.89 14.69
N LEU A 216 3.02 -11.43 15.93
CA LEU A 216 4.12 -11.05 16.83
C LEU A 216 4.96 -12.25 17.24
N ALA A 217 4.33 -13.39 17.55
CA ALA A 217 5.01 -14.66 17.81
C ALA A 217 5.86 -15.12 16.61
N ARG A 218 5.35 -14.96 15.38
CA ARG A 218 6.10 -15.26 14.15
C ARG A 218 7.26 -14.30 13.87
N GLN A 219 7.29 -13.10 14.47
CA GLN A 219 8.44 -12.20 14.33
C GLN A 219 9.63 -12.67 15.17
N ILE A 220 9.44 -13.60 16.11
CA ILE A 220 10.52 -14.15 16.95
C ILE A 220 11.20 -15.28 16.18
N ASP A 221 12.47 -15.06 15.82
CA ASP A 221 13.33 -16.06 15.21
C ASP A 221 13.72 -17.17 16.20
N ASP A 222 14.48 -18.16 15.74
CA ASP A 222 14.84 -19.31 16.56
C ASP A 222 15.84 -18.97 17.68
N ASP A 223 16.60 -17.87 17.52
CA ASP A 223 17.51 -17.35 18.53
C ASP A 223 16.79 -16.49 19.59
N GLY A 224 15.53 -16.13 19.37
CA GLY A 224 14.73 -15.28 20.25
C GLY A 224 14.77 -13.79 19.91
N LYS A 225 15.37 -13.39 18.80
CA LYS A 225 15.32 -11.99 18.33
C LYS A 225 14.04 -11.73 17.56
N PHE A 226 13.58 -10.50 17.60
CA PHE A 226 12.51 -10.04 16.74
C PHE A 226 13.04 -9.53 15.40
N VAL A 227 12.34 -9.89 14.33
CA VAL A 227 12.37 -9.13 13.09
C VAL A 227 11.50 -7.87 13.29
N TYR A 228 12.15 -6.72 13.55
CA TYR A 228 11.42 -5.46 13.83
C TYR A 228 10.71 -4.85 12.64
N GLY A 229 11.04 -5.31 11.43
CA GLY A 229 10.37 -4.88 10.23
C GLY A 229 11.32 -4.88 9.06
N TYR A 230 10.84 -4.25 8.00
CA TYR A 230 11.45 -4.28 6.69
C TYR A 230 11.50 -2.87 6.14
N PHE A 231 12.51 -2.56 5.34
CA PHE A 231 12.49 -1.49 4.35
C PHE A 231 11.73 -2.03 3.13
N PRO A 232 10.43 -1.74 2.97
CA PRO A 232 9.61 -2.45 2.01
C PRO A 232 10.08 -2.17 0.58
N ALA A 233 10.39 -0.92 0.25
CA ALA A 233 10.88 -0.50 -1.07
C ALA A 233 12.13 -1.27 -1.50
N MET A 234 13.05 -1.51 -0.56
CA MET A 234 14.31 -2.23 -0.81
C MET A 234 14.21 -3.76 -0.63
N GLN A 235 13.08 -4.25 -0.11
CA GLN A 235 12.90 -5.65 0.30
C GLN A 235 13.99 -6.13 1.28
N ARG A 236 14.38 -5.28 2.22
CA ARG A 236 15.47 -5.57 3.19
C ARG A 236 14.94 -5.60 4.62
N VAL A 237 15.50 -6.49 5.44
CA VAL A 237 15.21 -6.54 6.88
C VAL A 237 15.91 -5.38 7.61
N LEU A 238 15.24 -4.78 8.59
CA LEU A 238 15.84 -3.81 9.50
C LEU A 238 16.88 -4.50 10.39
N THR A 239 18.12 -4.02 10.37
CA THR A 239 19.23 -4.62 11.15
C THR A 239 19.47 -3.95 12.50
N ASN A 240 19.01 -2.70 12.67
CA ASN A 240 19.18 -1.98 13.93
C ASN A 240 18.29 -2.58 15.03
N TYR A 241 18.90 -2.87 16.17
CA TYR A 241 18.24 -3.52 17.30
C TYR A 241 18.17 -2.60 18.52
N ASN A 242 17.11 -2.71 19.32
CA ASN A 242 16.83 -1.83 20.44
C ASN A 242 16.19 -2.63 21.58
N SER A 243 16.86 -2.70 22.73
CA SER A 243 16.40 -3.49 23.88
C SER A 243 15.04 -3.06 24.40
N VAL A 244 14.72 -1.77 24.41
CA VAL A 244 13.39 -1.30 24.87
C VAL A 244 12.29 -1.86 23.98
N ARG A 245 12.45 -1.77 22.65
CA ARG A 245 11.49 -2.37 21.68
C ARG A 245 11.38 -3.88 21.87
N HIS A 246 12.49 -4.57 22.15
CA HIS A 246 12.49 -6.01 22.44
C HIS A 246 11.56 -6.37 23.59
N PHE A 247 11.79 -5.79 24.76
CA PHE A 247 11.02 -6.13 25.96
C PHE A 247 9.59 -5.60 25.89
N SER A 248 9.35 -4.44 25.27
CA SER A 248 7.98 -3.96 25.03
C SER A 248 7.19 -4.89 24.11
N SER A 249 7.83 -5.47 23.07
CA SER A 249 7.19 -6.47 22.21
C SER A 249 6.90 -7.77 22.96
N ILE A 250 7.81 -8.24 23.82
CA ILE A 250 7.56 -9.41 24.68
C ILE A 250 6.38 -9.14 25.61
N TYR A 251 6.34 -7.98 26.25
CA TYR A 251 5.23 -7.58 27.11
C TYR A 251 3.90 -7.61 26.35
N ALA A 252 3.84 -6.99 25.18
CA ALA A 252 2.64 -7.01 24.34
C ALA A 252 2.22 -8.44 23.92
N LEU A 253 3.18 -9.32 23.61
CA LEU A 253 2.91 -10.72 23.30
C LEU A 253 2.32 -11.46 24.51
N MET A 254 2.86 -11.26 25.71
CA MET A 254 2.34 -11.90 26.92
C MET A 254 0.93 -11.43 27.28
N GLU A 255 0.63 -10.14 27.13
CA GLU A 255 -0.74 -9.60 27.31
C GLU A 255 -1.71 -10.20 26.29
N ALA A 256 -1.28 -10.35 25.03
CA ALA A 256 -2.09 -10.99 23.99
C ALA A 256 -2.36 -12.47 24.32
N ILE A 257 -1.33 -13.24 24.70
CA ILE A 257 -1.46 -14.64 25.13
C ILE A 257 -2.44 -14.77 26.31
N ALA A 258 -2.34 -13.89 27.31
CA ALA A 258 -3.24 -13.90 28.46
C ALA A 258 -4.69 -13.64 28.04
N ALA A 259 -4.91 -12.73 27.09
CA ALA A 259 -6.24 -12.37 26.61
C ALA A 259 -6.85 -13.43 25.66
N THR A 260 -6.05 -14.11 24.84
CA THR A 260 -6.53 -15.15 23.92
C THR A 260 -6.52 -16.56 24.52
N GLY A 261 -5.73 -16.79 25.57
CA GLY A 261 -5.54 -18.09 26.21
C GLY A 261 -4.62 -19.04 25.44
N ASN A 262 -3.88 -18.58 24.43
CA ASN A 262 -3.03 -19.43 23.60
C ASN A 262 -1.66 -19.72 24.26
N VAL A 263 -1.65 -20.71 25.15
CA VAL A 263 -0.46 -21.10 25.92
C VAL A 263 0.71 -21.61 25.07
N ALA A 264 0.49 -21.97 23.80
CA ALA A 264 1.55 -22.46 22.91
C ALA A 264 2.61 -21.38 22.62
N ASP A 265 2.21 -20.11 22.61
CA ASP A 265 3.10 -18.98 22.30
C ASP A 265 3.97 -18.57 23.49
N ILE A 266 3.73 -19.12 24.69
CA ILE A 266 4.52 -18.86 25.90
C ILE A 266 5.98 -19.26 25.69
N GLU A 267 6.25 -20.36 25.01
CA GLU A 267 7.63 -20.80 24.78
C GLU A 267 8.37 -19.85 23.81
N LYS A 268 7.69 -19.30 22.81
CA LYS A 268 8.26 -18.25 21.95
C LYS A 268 8.59 -16.99 22.77
N ALA A 269 7.69 -16.56 23.64
CA ALA A 269 7.94 -15.43 24.54
C ALA A 269 9.11 -15.70 25.51
N ARG A 270 9.21 -16.93 26.04
CA ARG A 270 10.31 -17.36 26.92
C ARG A 270 11.66 -17.29 26.21
N THR A 271 11.76 -17.85 25.00
CA THR A 271 13.00 -17.80 24.21
C THR A 271 13.42 -16.36 23.96
N ALA A 272 12.48 -15.49 23.58
CA ALA A 272 12.77 -14.08 23.38
C ALA A 272 13.22 -13.38 24.67
N LEU A 273 12.61 -13.70 25.81
CA LEU A 273 13.00 -13.15 27.11
C LEU A 273 14.42 -13.59 27.51
N GLN A 274 14.76 -14.86 27.35
CA GLN A 274 16.09 -15.40 27.63
C GLN A 274 17.16 -14.71 26.76
N TRP A 275 16.89 -14.59 25.46
CA TRP A 275 17.79 -13.89 24.54
C TRP A 275 17.99 -12.43 24.96
N GLY A 276 16.92 -11.74 25.35
CA GLY A 276 16.99 -10.32 25.74
C GLY A 276 17.80 -10.09 27.03
N ILE A 277 17.72 -11.02 27.99
CA ILE A 277 18.42 -10.91 29.28
C ILE A 277 19.91 -11.23 29.14
N GLY A 278 20.30 -12.18 28.29
CA GLY A 278 21.68 -12.67 28.19
C GLY A 278 22.75 -11.57 27.98
N PRO A 279 22.54 -10.59 27.07
CA PRO A 279 23.46 -9.46 26.89
C PRO A 279 23.47 -8.46 28.06
N LEU A 280 22.46 -8.49 28.93
CA LEU A 280 22.28 -7.55 30.05
C LEU A 280 22.75 -8.12 31.38
N SER A 281 22.87 -9.44 31.49
CA SER A 281 23.51 -10.08 32.64
C SER A 281 25.01 -9.78 32.63
N ILE A 282 25.49 -9.08 33.65
CA ILE A 282 26.92 -8.95 33.94
C ILE A 282 27.46 -10.36 34.23
N LYS A 283 28.52 -10.77 33.52
CA LYS A 283 29.25 -12.00 33.83
C LYS A 283 30.09 -11.83 35.08
#